data_AF-A0A5C7KZX1-F1
#
_entry.id   AF-A0A5C7KZX1-F1
#
_cell.length_a   1.000
_cell.length_b   1.000
_cell.length_c   1.000
_cell.angle_alpha   90.00
_cell.angle_beta   90.00
_cell.angle_gamma   90.00
#
_symmetry.space_group_name_H-M   'P 1'
#
loop_
_entity.id
_entity.type
_entity.pdbx_description
1 polymer ?
#
loop_
_entity_poly.entity_id
_entity_poly.type
_entity_poly.pdbx_seq_one_letter_code
_entity_poly.pdbx_strand_id
1 'polypeptide(L)'
;MSYQTGTALDVNDLLDRFRLFLQAAGWGIDYWGDRLNNAGQGKALQVNAAGLFYSWFSDATTTTSGPSIQIAQHTAFSNAGDTVQPGVSPYVRSNRLTAPMQAYHFFAGESPSGKYAYMVVETDPGTYRHLGMGVLKKVGAYTGGQFVFASNWSVQVNSGIDQPDSVYHGVPFDDAGSISYSTGNSTVVRADYDGISPRYHVGDYSAGQQLRCGWRTDNAQRGTVLLPYTAAASIITGRAPLIPLWCAVSRGSSLWSDIGYPVDMRLVRLDNMEPGQDYPLGTDTWLVFPLARKNGAAGTVNSGVYGYAYRREG
;
A
#
# COMPACT_ATOMS: atom_id res chain seq x y z
N MET A 1 -17.46 -5.89 -6.95
CA MET A 1 -16.37 -4.97 -6.57
C MET A 1 -16.97 -3.59 -6.37
N SER A 2 -16.51 -2.83 -5.38
CA SER A 2 -17.00 -1.48 -5.10
C SER A 2 -15.94 -0.46 -5.47
N TYR A 3 -16.35 0.62 -6.12
CA TYR A 3 -15.49 1.74 -6.50
C TYR A 3 -16.18 3.06 -6.17
N GLN A 4 -15.42 4.02 -5.64
CA GLN A 4 -15.89 5.38 -5.36
C GLN A 4 -14.77 6.38 -5.62
N THR A 5 -15.11 7.53 -6.22
CA THR A 5 -14.18 8.64 -6.41
C THR A 5 -14.83 9.97 -6.00
N GLY A 6 -14.01 10.96 -5.67
CA GLY A 6 -14.46 12.28 -5.23
C GLY A 6 -13.29 13.11 -4.72
N THR A 7 -13.58 14.17 -3.96
CA THR A 7 -12.56 15.05 -3.37
C THR A 7 -12.63 15.03 -1.84
N ALA A 8 -11.53 15.37 -1.18
CA ALA A 8 -11.46 15.48 0.28
C ALA A 8 -10.92 16.84 0.72
N LEU A 9 -11.54 17.41 1.75
CA LEU A 9 -11.19 18.74 2.26
C LEU A 9 -9.88 18.72 3.04
N ASP A 10 -9.64 17.64 3.79
CA ASP A 10 -8.42 17.40 4.56
C ASP A 10 -8.25 15.89 4.82
N VAL A 11 -7.20 15.52 5.56
CA VAL A 11 -6.87 14.13 5.87
C VAL A 11 -7.91 13.43 6.77
N ASN A 12 -8.64 14.19 7.61
CA ASN A 12 -9.70 13.63 8.45
C ASN A 12 -10.97 13.39 7.62
N ASP A 13 -11.34 14.34 6.75
CA ASP A 13 -12.45 14.18 5.79
C ASP A 13 -12.19 13.02 4.84
N LEU A 14 -10.95 12.87 4.34
CA LEU A 14 -10.55 11.72 3.52
C LEU A 14 -10.80 10.40 4.26
N LEU A 15 -10.37 10.31 5.52
CA LEU A 15 -10.54 9.09 6.32
C LEU A 15 -12.01 8.81 6.64
N ASP A 16 -12.84 9.84 6.87
CA ASP A 16 -14.28 9.67 7.09
C ASP A 16 -15.02 9.18 5.83
N ARG A 17 -14.66 9.73 4.66
CA ARG A 17 -15.18 9.24 3.38
C ARG A 17 -14.80 7.79 3.14
N PHE A 18 -13.57 7.41 3.49
CA PHE A 18 -13.13 6.03 3.40
C PHE A 18 -13.89 5.12 4.37
N ARG A 19 -14.15 5.56 5.61
CA ARG A 19 -14.99 4.83 6.57
C ARG A 19 -16.38 4.54 5.98
N LEU A 20 -17.04 5.56 5.41
CA LEU A 20 -18.37 5.40 4.81
C LEU A 20 -18.35 4.41 3.64
N PHE A 21 -17.32 4.50 2.79
CA PHE A 21 -17.12 3.56 1.69
C PHE A 21 -16.90 2.12 2.18
N LEU A 22 -16.05 1.92 3.19
CA LEU A 22 -15.80 0.61 3.80
C LEU A 22 -17.07 0.01 4.41
N GLN A 23 -17.85 0.83 5.13
CA GLN A 23 -19.12 0.40 5.71
C GLN A 23 -20.11 -0.04 4.61
N ALA A 24 -20.22 0.71 3.51
CA ALA A 24 -21.03 0.34 2.35
C ALA A 24 -20.52 -0.94 1.65
N ALA A 25 -19.21 -1.20 1.68
CA ALA A 25 -18.59 -2.43 1.18
C ALA A 25 -18.65 -3.63 2.17
N GLY A 26 -19.38 -3.47 3.28
CA GLY A 26 -19.64 -4.53 4.25
C GLY A 26 -18.48 -4.80 5.22
N TRP A 27 -17.63 -3.80 5.49
CA TRP A 27 -16.69 -3.83 6.60
C TRP A 27 -17.39 -3.41 7.91
N GLY A 28 -17.04 -4.06 9.01
CA GLY A 28 -17.43 -3.64 10.35
C GLY A 28 -16.60 -2.44 10.81
N ILE A 29 -17.24 -1.50 11.52
CA ILE A 29 -16.58 -0.36 12.14
C ILE A 29 -16.57 -0.60 13.66
N ASP A 30 -15.41 -0.92 14.20
CA ASP A 30 -15.25 -1.14 15.65
C ASP A 30 -15.11 0.19 16.40
N TYR A 31 -14.50 1.19 15.77
CA TYR A 31 -14.29 2.51 16.35
C TYR A 31 -14.16 3.59 15.27
N TRP A 32 -14.76 4.75 15.54
CA TRP A 32 -14.56 5.99 14.81
C TRP A 32 -14.59 7.17 15.78
N GLY A 33 -13.53 7.97 15.82
CA GLY A 33 -13.45 9.10 16.74
C GLY A 33 -12.09 9.80 16.73
N ASP A 34 -11.88 10.69 17.68
CA ASP A 34 -10.56 11.29 17.90
C ASP A 34 -9.55 10.23 18.37
N ARG A 35 -8.27 10.44 18.04
CA ARG A 35 -7.22 9.52 18.49
C ARG A 35 -7.15 9.49 20.02
N LEU A 36 -7.27 8.28 20.60
CA LEU A 36 -7.32 8.09 22.05
C LEU A 36 -5.95 8.31 22.71
N ASN A 37 -4.88 7.81 22.09
CA ASN A 37 -3.52 7.95 22.62
C ASN A 37 -2.87 9.28 22.22
N ASN A 38 -3.39 9.94 21.18
CA ASN A 38 -2.81 11.13 20.56
C ASN A 38 -3.90 12.20 20.29
N ALA A 39 -4.67 12.56 21.31
CA ALA A 39 -5.78 13.50 21.18
C ALA A 39 -5.34 14.82 20.52
N GLY A 40 -6.18 15.35 19.62
CA GLY A 40 -5.91 16.58 18.86
C GLY A 40 -5.04 16.40 17.61
N GLN A 41 -4.48 15.21 17.35
CA GLN A 41 -3.65 14.98 16.15
C GLN A 41 -4.45 14.58 14.90
N GLY A 42 -5.65 14.03 15.07
CA GLY A 42 -6.48 13.53 13.97
C GLY A 42 -7.54 12.55 14.44
N LYS A 43 -7.98 11.66 13.54
CA LYS A 43 -9.03 10.66 13.75
C LYS A 43 -8.44 9.25 13.75
N ALA A 44 -9.08 8.36 14.49
CA ALA A 44 -8.83 6.92 14.47
C ALA A 44 -10.06 6.18 13.93
N LEU A 45 -9.79 5.21 13.08
CA LEU A 45 -10.76 4.31 12.46
C LEU A 45 -10.27 2.87 12.70
N GLN A 46 -11.06 2.07 13.40
CA GLN A 46 -10.81 0.64 13.60
C GLN A 46 -11.87 -0.14 12.82
N VAL A 47 -11.43 -1.07 11.99
CA VAL A 47 -12.30 -1.82 11.09
C VAL A 47 -12.00 -3.30 11.12
N ASN A 48 -13.04 -4.10 10.88
CA ASN A 48 -12.91 -5.54 10.78
C ASN A 48 -13.70 -6.14 9.62
N ALA A 49 -13.29 -7.33 9.22
CA ALA A 49 -14.05 -8.19 8.33
C ALA A 49 -13.67 -9.65 8.56
N ALA A 50 -14.62 -10.50 8.95
CA ALA A 50 -14.40 -11.95 9.08
C ALA A 50 -13.14 -12.34 9.89
N GLY A 51 -12.89 -11.68 11.02
CA GLY A 51 -11.73 -11.93 11.88
C GLY A 51 -10.42 -11.27 11.42
N LEU A 52 -10.47 -10.44 10.38
CA LEU A 52 -9.42 -9.51 10.00
C LEU A 52 -9.64 -8.19 10.74
N PHE A 53 -8.58 -7.60 11.29
CA PHE A 53 -8.67 -6.32 11.99
C PHE A 53 -7.57 -5.36 11.56
N TYR A 54 -7.96 -4.10 11.33
CA TYR A 54 -7.06 -3.04 10.88
C TYR A 54 -7.35 -1.74 11.62
N SER A 55 -6.29 -0.97 11.81
CA SER A 55 -6.33 0.38 12.35
C SER A 55 -5.89 1.37 11.29
N TRP A 56 -6.63 2.45 11.15
CA TRP A 56 -6.31 3.60 10.31
C TRP A 56 -6.30 4.86 11.17
N PHE A 57 -5.27 5.69 11.04
CA PHE A 57 -5.16 6.93 11.79
C PHE A 57 -4.75 8.06 10.87
N SER A 58 -5.51 9.15 10.89
CA SER A 58 -5.04 10.39 10.30
C SER A 58 -4.16 11.15 11.30
N ASP A 59 -3.17 11.85 10.77
CA ASP A 59 -2.37 12.83 11.49
C ASP A 59 -2.34 14.11 10.65
N ALA A 60 -2.98 15.15 11.16
CA ALA A 60 -3.07 16.47 10.53
C ALA A 60 -2.01 17.46 11.06
N THR A 61 -1.20 17.05 12.04
CA THR A 61 -0.31 17.94 12.81
C THR A 61 1.16 17.83 12.43
N THR A 62 1.57 16.72 11.80
CA THR A 62 2.96 16.53 11.39
C THR A 62 3.39 17.57 10.34
N THR A 63 4.38 18.41 10.69
CA THR A 63 4.87 19.51 9.83
C THR A 63 5.93 19.08 8.82
N THR A 64 6.87 18.21 9.20
CA THR A 64 8.03 17.85 8.36
C THR A 64 7.64 16.97 7.17
N SER A 65 6.79 15.98 7.40
CA SER A 65 6.30 15.05 6.38
C SER A 65 4.92 15.44 5.83
N GLY A 66 4.30 16.49 6.38
CA GLY A 66 2.92 16.89 6.10
C GLY A 66 1.88 15.93 6.70
N PRO A 67 0.59 16.19 6.47
CA PRO A 67 -0.48 15.31 6.92
C PRO A 67 -0.32 13.88 6.36
N SER A 68 -0.76 12.90 7.14
CA SER A 68 -0.55 11.48 6.82
C SER A 68 -1.72 10.61 7.25
N ILE A 69 -1.79 9.43 6.65
CA ILE A 69 -2.57 8.31 7.15
C ILE A 69 -1.61 7.18 7.50
N GLN A 70 -1.79 6.62 8.68
CA GLN A 70 -1.05 5.47 9.20
C GLN A 70 -1.96 4.27 9.28
N ILE A 71 -1.42 3.09 9.00
CA ILE A 71 -2.19 1.85 8.96
C ILE A 71 -1.43 0.75 9.70
N ALA A 72 -2.13 -0.04 10.49
CA ALA A 72 -1.63 -1.31 11.01
C ALA A 72 -2.69 -2.39 10.93
N GLN A 73 -2.23 -3.63 11.02
CA GLN A 73 -3.07 -4.82 11.19
C GLN A 73 -2.87 -5.37 12.60
N HIS A 74 -3.87 -6.07 13.12
CA HIS A 74 -3.82 -6.62 14.47
C HIS A 74 -4.70 -7.88 14.59
N THR A 75 -4.64 -8.55 15.74
CA THR A 75 -5.29 -9.86 15.92
C THR A 75 -6.68 -9.77 16.53
N ALA A 76 -7.02 -8.64 17.16
CA ALA A 76 -8.34 -8.41 17.76
C ALA A 76 -8.51 -6.92 18.07
N PHE A 77 -9.74 -6.43 18.02
CA PHE A 77 -10.07 -5.11 18.52
C PHE A 77 -10.05 -5.06 20.07
N SER A 78 -9.55 -3.97 20.61
CA SER A 78 -9.66 -3.62 22.04
C SER A 78 -9.90 -2.12 22.23
N ASN A 79 -10.54 -1.77 23.35
CA ASN A 79 -10.73 -0.39 23.77
C ASN A 79 -9.50 0.23 24.46
N ALA A 80 -8.33 -0.43 24.44
CA ALA A 80 -7.14 0.00 25.16
C ALA A 80 -6.48 1.27 24.55
N GLY A 81 -6.82 1.60 23.31
CA GLY A 81 -6.31 2.77 22.60
C GLY A 81 -6.11 2.51 21.11
N ASP A 82 -6.01 3.56 20.31
CA ASP A 82 -5.96 3.46 18.85
C ASP A 82 -4.67 2.76 18.37
N THR A 83 -3.54 2.97 19.05
CA THR A 83 -2.21 2.43 18.67
C THR A 83 -1.74 1.23 19.51
N VAL A 84 -2.60 0.67 20.37
CA VAL A 84 -2.23 -0.40 21.32
C VAL A 84 -3.15 -1.61 21.18
N GLN A 85 -3.47 -1.97 19.93
CA GLN A 85 -4.33 -3.12 19.63
C GLN A 85 -3.59 -4.46 19.87
N PRO A 86 -4.30 -5.51 20.34
CA PRO A 86 -3.74 -6.84 20.53
C PRO A 86 -3.01 -7.37 19.30
N GLY A 87 -1.73 -7.71 19.47
CA GLY A 87 -0.91 -8.28 18.40
C GLY A 87 -0.68 -7.32 17.23
N VAL A 88 -0.70 -6.00 17.45
CA VAL A 88 -0.52 -4.99 16.39
C VAL A 88 0.81 -5.15 15.64
N SER A 89 0.76 -4.92 14.33
CA SER A 89 1.93 -4.88 13.47
C SER A 89 2.69 -3.56 13.60
N PRO A 90 3.92 -3.46 13.06
CA PRO A 90 4.49 -2.18 12.71
C PRO A 90 3.53 -1.37 11.81
N TYR A 91 3.53 -0.05 11.96
CA TYR A 91 2.72 0.84 11.14
C TYR A 91 3.36 1.06 9.77
N VAL A 92 2.52 1.16 8.75
CA VAL A 92 2.86 1.82 7.48
C VAL A 92 2.31 3.23 7.50
N ARG A 93 2.94 4.15 6.77
CA ARG A 93 2.58 5.57 6.82
C ARG A 93 2.67 6.22 5.44
N SER A 94 1.64 6.93 5.03
CA SER A 94 1.72 7.86 3.89
C SER A 94 2.28 9.22 4.29
N ASN A 95 2.61 10.07 3.33
CA ASN A 95 3.00 11.45 3.63
C ASN A 95 2.42 12.43 2.62
N ARG A 96 2.45 13.71 2.99
CA ARG A 96 2.05 14.83 2.13
C ARG A 96 0.62 14.69 1.60
N LEU A 97 -0.30 14.16 2.41
CA LEU A 97 -1.74 14.21 2.16
C LEU A 97 -2.26 15.64 2.42
N THR A 98 -1.72 16.59 1.66
CA THR A 98 -1.94 18.02 1.84
C THR A 98 -3.30 18.41 1.27
N ALA A 99 -4.00 19.28 1.99
CA ALA A 99 -5.28 19.82 1.55
C ALA A 99 -5.09 21.01 0.57
N PRO A 100 -6.03 21.23 -0.36
CA PRO A 100 -7.14 20.34 -0.72
C PRO A 100 -6.67 19.17 -1.61
N MET A 101 -7.21 17.97 -1.37
CA MET A 101 -6.90 16.81 -2.20
C MET A 101 -7.76 16.84 -3.47
N GLN A 102 -7.10 16.72 -4.63
CA GLN A 102 -7.74 16.88 -5.94
C GLN A 102 -8.71 15.75 -6.24
N ALA A 103 -8.33 14.52 -5.89
CA ALA A 103 -9.16 13.35 -6.07
C ALA A 103 -8.77 12.25 -5.08
N TYR A 104 -9.74 11.42 -4.72
CA TYR A 104 -9.50 10.09 -4.19
C TYR A 104 -10.16 9.04 -5.08
N HIS A 105 -9.64 7.83 -5.03
CA HIS A 105 -10.17 6.63 -5.66
C HIS A 105 -10.13 5.51 -4.64
N PHE A 106 -11.30 5.04 -4.21
CA PHE A 106 -11.45 3.93 -3.29
C PHE A 106 -11.89 2.68 -4.04
N PHE A 107 -11.29 1.56 -3.68
CA PHE A 107 -11.57 0.26 -4.24
C PHE A 107 -11.80 -0.72 -3.09
N ALA A 108 -12.79 -1.58 -3.18
CA ALA A 108 -12.98 -2.67 -2.24
C ALA A 108 -13.56 -3.90 -2.94
N GLY A 109 -13.20 -5.06 -2.43
CA GLY A 109 -13.71 -6.31 -2.93
C GLY A 109 -13.31 -7.47 -2.04
N GLU A 110 -13.46 -8.66 -2.60
CA GLU A 110 -13.21 -9.92 -1.90
C GLU A 110 -12.36 -10.82 -2.76
N SER A 111 -11.44 -11.54 -2.11
CA SER A 111 -10.71 -12.64 -2.68
C SER A 111 -11.15 -13.94 -2.01
N PRO A 112 -10.79 -15.12 -2.56
CA PRO A 112 -11.00 -16.39 -1.87
C PRO A 112 -10.37 -16.45 -0.46
N SER A 113 -9.41 -15.57 -0.16
CA SER A 113 -8.71 -15.51 1.14
C SER A 113 -9.26 -14.45 2.10
N GLY A 114 -10.13 -13.53 1.64
CA GLY A 114 -10.70 -12.46 2.47
C GLY A 114 -10.92 -11.14 1.73
N LYS A 115 -11.48 -10.16 2.45
CA LYS A 115 -11.74 -8.80 1.93
C LYS A 115 -10.45 -7.99 1.76
N TYR A 116 -10.48 -7.02 0.86
CA TYR A 116 -9.44 -6.00 0.68
C TYR A 116 -10.06 -4.62 0.43
N ALA A 117 -9.27 -3.57 0.67
CA ALA A 117 -9.60 -2.21 0.31
C ALA A 117 -8.34 -1.40 -0.03
N TYR A 118 -8.43 -0.60 -1.10
CA TYR A 118 -7.36 0.25 -1.60
C TYR A 118 -7.83 1.70 -1.70
N MET A 119 -6.88 2.61 -1.57
CA MET A 119 -7.06 4.04 -1.69
C MET A 119 -5.92 4.60 -2.53
N VAL A 120 -6.28 5.37 -3.56
CA VAL A 120 -5.35 6.25 -4.28
C VAL A 120 -5.80 7.68 -4.09
N VAL A 121 -4.89 8.58 -3.76
CA VAL A 121 -5.19 10.00 -3.51
C VAL A 121 -4.29 10.85 -4.39
N GLU A 122 -4.88 11.73 -5.17
CA GLU A 122 -4.17 12.79 -5.88
C GLU A 122 -4.08 14.02 -4.97
N THR A 123 -2.87 14.31 -4.49
CA THR A 123 -2.62 15.39 -3.53
C THR A 123 -2.40 16.72 -4.24
N ASP A 124 -1.69 16.67 -5.37
CA ASP A 124 -1.42 17.78 -6.29
C ASP A 124 -1.62 17.27 -7.71
N PRO A 125 -1.88 18.12 -8.71
CA PRO A 125 -2.03 17.69 -10.10
C PRO A 125 -0.93 16.72 -10.56
N GLY A 126 -1.31 15.49 -10.87
CA GLY A 126 -0.43 14.41 -11.30
C GLY A 126 0.42 13.74 -10.20
N THR A 127 0.20 14.07 -8.92
CA THR A 127 0.96 13.53 -7.77
C THR A 127 0.06 12.68 -6.88
N TYR A 128 0.42 11.41 -6.71
CA TYR A 128 -0.43 10.40 -6.12
C TYR A 128 0.17 9.76 -4.86
N ARG A 129 -0.70 9.28 -3.98
CA ARG A 129 -0.37 8.43 -2.84
C ARG A 129 -1.26 7.20 -2.84
N HIS A 130 -0.69 6.07 -2.47
CA HIS A 130 -1.32 4.77 -2.46
C HIS A 130 -1.37 4.23 -1.03
N LEU A 131 -2.52 3.75 -0.60
CA LEU A 131 -2.73 3.14 0.69
C LEU A 131 -3.64 1.92 0.55
N GLY A 132 -3.54 0.96 1.47
CA GLY A 132 -4.45 -0.17 1.42
C GLY A 132 -4.24 -1.20 2.51
N MET A 133 -5.23 -2.09 2.58
CA MET A 133 -5.28 -3.23 3.48
C MET A 133 -5.97 -4.41 2.81
N GLY A 134 -5.75 -5.62 3.30
CA GLY A 134 -6.51 -6.78 2.84
C GLY A 134 -5.80 -8.08 3.13
N VAL A 135 -6.22 -9.15 2.43
CA VAL A 135 -5.58 -10.47 2.50
C VAL A 135 -5.01 -10.82 1.14
N LEU A 136 -3.78 -11.33 1.10
CA LEU A 136 -3.19 -11.87 -0.12
C LEU A 136 -4.07 -13.02 -0.65
N LYS A 137 -4.15 -13.17 -1.97
CA LYS A 137 -4.50 -14.46 -2.55
C LYS A 137 -3.37 -15.42 -2.22
N LYS A 138 -3.61 -16.26 -1.22
CA LYS A 138 -2.58 -17.10 -0.62
C LYS A 138 -2.09 -18.15 -1.60
N VAL A 139 -0.78 -18.40 -1.56
CA VAL A 139 -0.16 -19.59 -2.14
C VAL A 139 0.39 -20.44 -1.01
N GLY A 140 -0.02 -21.71 -0.99
CA GLY A 140 0.27 -22.62 0.11
C GLY A 140 -0.66 -22.45 1.31
N ALA A 141 -0.50 -23.35 2.28
CA ALA A 141 -1.28 -23.38 3.51
C ALA A 141 -0.49 -22.71 4.64
N TYR A 142 -0.95 -21.54 5.07
CA TYR A 142 -0.41 -20.83 6.23
C TYR A 142 -1.50 -19.94 6.86
N THR A 143 -1.29 -19.63 8.14
CA THR A 143 -2.18 -18.73 8.90
C THR A 143 -1.78 -17.27 8.64
N GLY A 144 -2.79 -16.41 8.53
CA GLY A 144 -2.62 -15.01 8.20
C GLY A 144 -2.81 -14.73 6.71
N GLY A 145 -1.91 -13.94 6.13
CA GLY A 145 -2.01 -13.39 4.78
C GLY A 145 -2.49 -11.95 4.76
N GLN A 146 -2.81 -11.37 5.92
CA GLN A 146 -3.18 -9.96 6.02
C GLN A 146 -2.00 -9.08 5.60
N PHE A 147 -2.31 -7.96 4.94
CA PHE A 147 -1.33 -6.97 4.58
C PHE A 147 -1.86 -5.56 4.82
N VAL A 148 -0.93 -4.64 5.02
CA VAL A 148 -1.14 -3.19 4.96
C VAL A 148 -0.02 -2.58 4.15
N PHE A 149 -0.32 -1.51 3.41
CA PHE A 149 0.68 -0.73 2.71
C PHE A 149 0.33 0.76 2.68
N ALA A 150 1.37 1.59 2.57
CA ALA A 150 1.23 3.01 2.31
C ALA A 150 2.45 3.52 1.55
N SER A 151 2.23 4.43 0.61
CA SER A 151 3.30 5.10 -0.12
C SER A 151 3.80 6.31 0.65
N ASN A 152 5.11 6.44 0.79
CA ASN A 152 5.78 7.59 1.36
C ASN A 152 6.87 8.08 0.39
N TRP A 153 6.80 9.34 -0.03
CA TRP A 153 7.79 9.90 -0.95
C TRP A 153 8.64 10.95 -0.26
N SER A 154 9.93 10.67 -0.06
CA SER A 154 10.85 11.62 0.56
C SER A 154 11.12 12.80 -0.37
N VAL A 155 11.02 14.00 0.19
CA VAL A 155 11.32 15.28 -0.46
C VAL A 155 12.49 15.99 0.23
N GLN A 156 13.27 15.25 1.01
CA GLN A 156 14.42 15.79 1.73
C GLN A 156 15.58 16.04 0.76
N VAL A 157 16.49 16.92 1.16
CA VAL A 157 17.73 17.14 0.40
C VAL A 157 18.51 15.82 0.34
N ASN A 158 19.03 15.47 -0.84
CA ASN A 158 19.75 14.22 -1.12
C ASN A 158 18.91 12.94 -1.00
N SER A 159 17.58 13.03 -0.97
CA SER A 159 16.72 11.83 -0.90
C SER A 159 16.46 11.15 -2.24
N GLY A 160 17.06 11.64 -3.34
CA GLY A 160 16.75 11.17 -4.69
C GLY A 160 15.27 11.37 -5.04
N ILE A 161 14.73 12.58 -4.85
CA ILE A 161 13.29 12.89 -5.04
C ILE A 161 12.72 12.48 -6.41
N ASP A 162 13.57 12.43 -7.43
CA ASP A 162 13.28 12.05 -8.80
C ASP A 162 13.83 10.66 -9.18
N GLN A 163 14.33 9.90 -8.20
CA GLN A 163 14.88 8.56 -8.35
C GLN A 163 13.89 7.55 -7.75
N PRO A 164 13.07 6.89 -8.57
CA PRO A 164 12.06 5.96 -8.06
C PRO A 164 12.64 4.79 -7.29
N ASP A 165 13.89 4.44 -7.56
CA ASP A 165 14.67 3.40 -6.90
C ASP A 165 15.32 3.82 -5.58
N SER A 166 15.18 5.08 -5.17
CA SER A 166 15.74 5.59 -3.93
C SER A 166 15.19 4.86 -2.70
N VAL A 167 16.09 4.33 -1.88
CA VAL A 167 15.80 3.70 -0.57
C VAL A 167 15.20 4.67 0.46
N TYR A 168 15.09 5.96 0.14
CA TYR A 168 14.41 6.95 0.97
C TYR A 168 12.91 7.05 0.67
N HIS A 169 12.42 6.32 -0.33
CA HIS A 169 10.99 6.23 -0.65
C HIS A 169 10.40 4.94 -0.10
N GLY A 170 9.26 5.07 0.56
CA GLY A 170 8.39 3.94 0.88
C GLY A 170 7.48 3.64 -0.31
N VAL A 171 7.85 2.67 -1.13
CA VAL A 171 7.01 2.20 -2.25
C VAL A 171 6.17 1.01 -1.77
N PRO A 172 4.83 1.01 -1.95
CA PRO A 172 4.01 -0.15 -1.60
C PRO A 172 4.49 -1.41 -2.30
N PHE A 173 4.40 -2.57 -1.65
CA PHE A 173 4.86 -3.87 -2.15
C PHE A 173 6.26 -3.80 -2.75
N ASP A 174 7.20 -3.33 -1.95
CA ASP A 174 8.60 -3.21 -2.31
C ASP A 174 9.47 -3.83 -1.21
N ASP A 175 10.60 -4.40 -1.59
CA ASP A 175 11.51 -5.11 -0.69
C ASP A 175 12.79 -4.34 -0.33
N ALA A 176 12.98 -3.14 -0.91
CA ALA A 176 13.93 -2.17 -0.39
C ALA A 176 13.34 -1.51 0.86
N GLY A 177 13.83 -1.92 2.03
CA GLY A 177 13.44 -1.29 3.28
C GLY A 177 13.80 0.19 3.26
N SER A 178 12.89 1.06 3.72
CA SER A 178 13.24 2.47 3.82
C SER A 178 14.29 2.67 4.92
N ILE A 179 15.47 3.17 4.54
CA ILE A 179 16.55 3.47 5.51
C ILE A 179 16.22 4.71 6.35
N SER A 180 15.22 5.51 5.97
CA SER A 180 14.84 6.72 6.68
C SER A 180 13.86 6.47 7.83
N TYR A 181 14.31 6.75 9.05
CA TYR A 181 13.51 6.85 10.29
C TYR A 181 12.23 7.69 10.14
N SER A 182 12.16 8.60 9.17
CA SER A 182 11.02 9.49 8.92
C SER A 182 9.90 8.89 8.04
N THR A 183 10.13 7.75 7.40
CA THR A 183 9.22 7.20 6.35
C THR A 183 8.63 5.83 6.68
N GLY A 184 9.22 5.09 7.62
CA GLY A 184 8.67 3.82 8.14
C GLY A 184 8.59 2.69 7.11
N ASN A 185 7.92 1.60 7.47
CA ASN A 185 7.65 0.49 6.55
C ASN A 185 6.65 0.93 5.47
N SER A 186 6.87 0.54 4.22
CA SER A 186 5.91 0.77 3.14
C SER A 186 4.88 -0.34 3.02
N THR A 187 5.21 -1.55 3.46
CA THR A 187 4.36 -2.74 3.40
C THR A 187 4.67 -3.67 4.56
N VAL A 188 3.61 -4.22 5.15
CA VAL A 188 3.69 -5.25 6.17
C VAL A 188 2.76 -6.38 5.78
N VAL A 189 3.25 -7.62 5.81
CA VAL A 189 2.46 -8.82 5.52
C VAL A 189 2.55 -9.78 6.70
N ARG A 190 1.42 -10.32 7.16
CA ARG A 190 1.40 -11.40 8.15
C ARG A 190 1.50 -12.75 7.45
N ALA A 191 2.45 -13.57 7.87
CA ALA A 191 2.50 -14.97 7.47
C ALA A 191 3.07 -15.78 8.64
N ASP A 192 2.18 -16.51 9.31
CA ASP A 192 2.51 -17.32 10.48
C ASP A 192 2.97 -18.71 10.01
N TYR A 193 4.16 -19.09 10.45
CA TYR A 193 4.76 -20.39 10.19
C TYR A 193 5.82 -20.69 11.25
N ASP A 194 6.23 -21.97 11.33
CA ASP A 194 7.21 -22.49 12.29
C ASP A 194 6.83 -22.18 13.76
N GLY A 195 5.53 -22.19 14.07
CA GLY A 195 5.01 -21.99 15.43
C GLY A 195 4.99 -20.53 15.92
N ILE A 196 5.35 -19.55 15.07
CA ILE A 196 5.37 -18.13 15.44
C ILE A 196 4.08 -17.46 14.97
N SER A 197 3.37 -16.81 15.90
CA SER A 197 2.12 -16.08 15.63
C SER A 197 1.90 -14.95 16.66
N PRO A 198 1.51 -13.72 16.23
CA PRO A 198 1.52 -13.26 14.84
C PRO A 198 2.96 -13.06 14.35
N ARG A 199 3.22 -13.36 13.07
CA ARG A 199 4.52 -13.11 12.44
C ARG A 199 4.37 -12.11 11.29
N TYR A 200 4.91 -10.92 11.50
CA TYR A 200 4.90 -9.84 10.51
C TYR A 200 6.21 -9.81 9.73
N HIS A 201 6.08 -9.61 8.42
CA HIS A 201 7.18 -9.48 7.47
C HIS A 201 7.14 -8.11 6.84
N VAL A 202 8.31 -7.50 6.69
CA VAL A 202 8.49 -6.16 6.13
C VAL A 202 9.66 -6.19 5.14
N GLY A 203 9.71 -5.24 4.21
CA GLY A 203 10.91 -4.99 3.42
C GLY A 203 12.00 -4.47 4.37
N ASP A 204 12.90 -5.34 4.82
CA ASP A 204 14.06 -4.98 5.63
C ASP A 204 15.14 -6.08 5.59
N TYR A 205 16.39 -5.69 5.81
CA TYR A 205 17.60 -6.51 5.72
C TYR A 205 17.85 -7.39 6.96
N SER A 206 17.10 -7.18 8.05
CA SER A 206 17.31 -7.91 9.30
C SER A 206 16.76 -9.36 9.24
N ALA A 207 17.58 -10.34 9.66
CA ALA A 207 17.31 -11.75 9.45
C ALA A 207 16.10 -12.25 10.27
N GLY A 208 15.08 -12.80 9.59
CA GLY A 208 13.96 -13.55 10.19
C GLY A 208 12.56 -13.08 9.82
N GLN A 209 12.39 -11.84 9.36
CA GLN A 209 11.09 -11.22 9.02
C GLN A 209 11.10 -10.52 7.65
N GLN A 210 11.93 -11.02 6.74
CA GLN A 210 12.13 -10.40 5.43
C GLN A 210 10.98 -10.73 4.49
N LEU A 211 10.37 -9.68 3.96
CA LEU A 211 9.45 -9.74 2.83
C LEU A 211 10.21 -9.46 1.54
N ARG A 212 10.04 -10.33 0.54
CA ARG A 212 10.41 -10.06 -0.85
C ARG A 212 9.14 -9.79 -1.65
N CYS A 213 9.07 -8.62 -2.25
CA CYS A 213 7.98 -8.20 -3.12
C CYS A 213 8.45 -7.06 -4.02
N GLY A 214 7.72 -6.80 -5.10
CA GLY A 214 7.97 -5.61 -5.90
C GLY A 214 9.09 -5.74 -6.92
N TRP A 215 9.65 -4.58 -7.26
CA TRP A 215 10.44 -4.37 -8.48
C TRP A 215 11.81 -3.75 -8.25
N ARG A 216 12.04 -3.06 -7.12
CA ARG A 216 13.33 -2.43 -6.86
C ARG A 216 14.32 -3.48 -6.43
N THR A 217 15.53 -3.37 -6.96
CA THR A 217 16.66 -4.21 -6.57
C THR A 217 17.69 -3.31 -5.96
N ASP A 218 18.09 -3.54 -4.72
CA ASP A 218 19.41 -3.13 -4.30
C ASP A 218 20.28 -4.39 -4.14
N ASN A 219 21.41 -4.40 -4.85
CA ASN A 219 22.41 -5.48 -4.83
C ASN A 219 21.95 -6.87 -5.30
N ALA A 220 21.83 -7.05 -6.63
CA ALA A 220 21.90 -8.32 -7.37
C ALA A 220 20.91 -9.45 -6.98
N GLN A 221 20.04 -9.23 -6.01
CA GLN A 221 19.04 -10.16 -5.52
C GLN A 221 17.89 -9.32 -4.97
N ARG A 222 16.67 -9.85 -5.00
CA ARG A 222 15.49 -9.39 -4.24
C ARG A 222 14.67 -8.32 -4.99
N GLY A 223 13.62 -8.84 -5.61
CA GLY A 223 12.51 -8.20 -6.28
C GLY A 223 11.76 -9.36 -6.95
N THR A 224 10.53 -9.68 -6.54
CA THR A 224 9.80 -10.84 -7.11
C THR A 224 9.34 -10.57 -8.54
N VAL A 225 9.38 -9.30 -8.97
CA VAL A 225 8.84 -8.83 -10.25
C VAL A 225 9.79 -7.81 -10.88
N LEU A 226 10.90 -8.28 -11.47
CA LEU A 226 11.90 -7.44 -12.16
C LEU A 226 11.51 -7.02 -13.58
N LEU A 227 10.56 -7.73 -14.17
CA LEU A 227 10.23 -7.59 -15.59
C LEU A 227 9.79 -6.16 -15.97
N PRO A 228 8.95 -5.45 -15.17
CA PRO A 228 8.53 -4.08 -15.47
C PRO A 228 9.64 -3.05 -15.38
N TYR A 229 10.73 -3.33 -14.66
CA TYR A 229 11.89 -2.43 -14.66
C TYR A 229 12.57 -2.42 -16.04
N THR A 230 12.71 -3.59 -16.64
CA THR A 230 13.56 -3.81 -17.82
C THR A 230 12.80 -3.91 -19.14
N ALA A 231 11.48 -4.13 -19.10
CA ALA A 231 10.71 -4.43 -20.28
C ALA A 231 9.29 -3.82 -20.24
N ALA A 232 8.96 -3.05 -21.28
CA ALA A 232 7.59 -2.56 -21.50
C ALA A 232 6.65 -3.67 -21.99
N ALA A 233 5.35 -3.45 -21.75
CA ALA A 233 4.28 -4.25 -22.31
C ALA A 233 4.36 -4.25 -23.84
N SER A 234 4.08 -5.38 -24.48
CA SER A 234 4.21 -5.48 -25.94
C SER A 234 3.33 -6.60 -26.47
N ILE A 235 2.38 -6.22 -27.32
CA ILE A 235 1.51 -7.17 -28.02
C ILE A 235 2.28 -8.04 -29.02
N ILE A 236 3.38 -7.53 -29.59
CA ILE A 236 4.22 -8.25 -30.55
C ILE A 236 5.01 -9.37 -29.86
N THR A 237 5.45 -9.13 -28.63
CA THR A 237 6.27 -10.09 -27.86
C THR A 237 5.48 -10.83 -26.78
N GLY A 238 4.16 -10.62 -26.69
CA GLY A 238 3.29 -11.24 -25.70
C GLY A 238 3.53 -10.80 -24.25
N ARG A 239 4.25 -9.68 -24.03
CA ARG A 239 4.56 -9.19 -22.68
C ARG A 239 3.33 -8.58 -22.02
N ALA A 240 2.92 -9.19 -20.91
CA ALA A 240 1.73 -8.80 -20.16
C ALA A 240 1.84 -7.36 -19.62
N PRO A 241 0.78 -6.55 -19.73
CA PRO A 241 0.78 -5.15 -19.31
C PRO A 241 0.69 -4.97 -17.78
N LEU A 242 0.01 -5.90 -17.11
CA LEU A 242 -0.27 -5.82 -15.67
C LEU A 242 0.29 -7.06 -14.96
N ILE A 243 1.24 -6.86 -14.06
CA ILE A 243 1.94 -7.97 -13.38
C ILE A 243 1.49 -8.07 -11.90
N PRO A 244 1.09 -9.26 -11.41
CA PRO A 244 0.80 -9.47 -10.00
C PRO A 244 2.00 -9.16 -9.10
N LEU A 245 1.74 -8.53 -7.96
CA LEU A 245 2.74 -8.20 -6.95
C LEU A 245 3.02 -9.39 -6.03
N TRP A 246 3.77 -10.35 -6.55
CA TRP A 246 4.16 -11.53 -5.78
C TRP A 246 4.89 -11.17 -4.49
N CYS A 247 4.62 -11.95 -3.45
CA CYS A 247 5.20 -11.80 -2.12
C CYS A 247 5.80 -13.14 -1.70
N ALA A 248 7.02 -13.10 -1.18
CA ALA A 248 7.73 -14.25 -0.65
C ALA A 248 8.38 -13.92 0.70
N VAL A 249 8.53 -14.94 1.54
CA VAL A 249 9.15 -14.81 2.88
C VAL A 249 10.34 -15.74 3.03
N SER A 250 11.32 -15.31 3.83
CA SER A 250 12.54 -16.08 4.07
C SER A 250 12.27 -17.34 4.90
N ARG A 251 12.82 -18.48 4.45
CA ARG A 251 12.83 -19.77 5.16
C ARG A 251 14.20 -20.09 5.79
N GLY A 252 15.11 -19.11 5.81
CA GLY A 252 16.52 -19.33 6.17
C GLY A 252 17.34 -19.91 5.00
N SER A 253 18.66 -19.93 5.15
CA SER A 253 19.59 -20.48 4.14
C SER A 253 19.37 -19.96 2.71
N SER A 254 18.97 -18.69 2.58
CA SER A 254 18.63 -18.06 1.30
C SER A 254 17.46 -18.70 0.52
N LEU A 255 16.66 -19.55 1.17
CA LEU A 255 15.44 -20.12 0.61
C LEU A 255 14.24 -19.21 0.90
N TRP A 256 13.30 -19.20 -0.05
CA TRP A 256 12.11 -18.36 -0.03
C TRP A 256 10.89 -19.18 -0.35
N SER A 257 9.78 -18.84 0.30
CA SER A 257 8.47 -19.42 -0.02
C SER A 257 7.56 -18.30 -0.49
N ASP A 258 6.94 -18.50 -1.65
CA ASP A 258 5.86 -17.65 -2.12
C ASP A 258 4.67 -17.78 -1.18
N ILE A 259 4.15 -16.64 -0.74
CA ILE A 259 2.99 -16.57 0.14
C ILE A 259 1.76 -16.01 -0.56
N GLY A 260 1.92 -15.37 -1.72
CA GLY A 260 0.78 -14.93 -2.54
C GLY A 260 0.98 -13.54 -3.11
N TYR A 261 -0.12 -12.85 -3.41
CA TYR A 261 -0.12 -11.50 -3.97
C TYR A 261 -1.45 -10.77 -3.66
N PRO A 262 -1.48 -9.42 -3.61
CA PRO A 262 -2.72 -8.67 -3.46
C PRO A 262 -3.62 -8.87 -4.69
N VAL A 263 -4.91 -9.12 -4.46
CA VAL A 263 -5.88 -9.29 -5.55
C VAL A 263 -6.29 -7.91 -6.07
N ASP A 264 -6.56 -7.80 -7.37
CA ASP A 264 -7.08 -6.56 -7.95
C ASP A 264 -6.18 -5.33 -7.81
N MET A 265 -4.89 -5.57 -7.55
CA MET A 265 -3.80 -4.61 -7.62
C MET A 265 -2.64 -5.23 -8.40
N ARG A 266 -2.09 -4.51 -9.39
CA ARG A 266 -0.99 -5.00 -10.23
C ARG A 266 0.02 -3.90 -10.51
N LEU A 267 1.28 -4.28 -10.68
CA LEU A 267 2.32 -3.40 -11.18
C LEU A 267 2.13 -3.17 -12.68
N VAL A 268 2.29 -1.93 -13.12
CA VAL A 268 2.15 -1.52 -14.52
C VAL A 268 3.22 -0.49 -14.88
N ARG A 269 3.63 -0.48 -16.15
CA ARG A 269 4.33 0.67 -16.73
C ARG A 269 3.36 1.53 -17.53
N LEU A 270 3.50 2.83 -17.36
CA LEU A 270 2.62 3.87 -17.90
C LEU A 270 3.20 4.55 -19.15
N ASP A 271 4.12 3.90 -19.88
CA ASP A 271 4.79 4.50 -21.04
C ASP A 271 3.77 5.13 -22.02
N ASN A 272 2.65 4.42 -22.26
CA ASN A 272 1.58 4.83 -23.18
C ASN A 272 0.21 4.97 -22.49
N MET A 273 0.20 5.25 -21.18
CA MET A 273 -1.04 5.38 -20.40
C MET A 273 -1.02 6.65 -19.57
N GLU A 274 -2.16 7.34 -19.48
CA GLU A 274 -2.30 8.51 -18.63
C GLU A 274 -2.75 8.15 -17.21
N PRO A 275 -2.35 8.90 -16.17
CA PRO A 275 -2.85 8.71 -14.81
C PRO A 275 -4.39 8.79 -14.76
N GLY A 276 -5.03 7.87 -14.06
CA GLY A 276 -6.48 7.76 -13.96
C GLY A 276 -7.15 7.16 -15.21
N GLN A 277 -6.39 6.72 -16.21
CA GLN A 277 -6.95 6.13 -17.42
C GLN A 277 -7.52 4.72 -17.17
N ASP A 278 -8.64 4.41 -17.83
CA ASP A 278 -9.17 3.05 -17.94
C ASP A 278 -8.32 2.18 -18.88
N TYR A 279 -8.00 0.98 -18.40
CA TYR A 279 -7.25 -0.04 -19.10
C TYR A 279 -8.05 -1.35 -19.15
N PRO A 280 -8.63 -1.71 -20.32
CA PRO A 280 -9.37 -2.96 -20.46
C PRO A 280 -8.42 -4.17 -20.52
N LEU A 281 -8.73 -5.22 -19.78
CA LEU A 281 -8.01 -6.49 -19.83
C LEU A 281 -9.02 -7.66 -19.75
N GLY A 282 -9.37 -8.21 -20.91
CA GLY A 282 -10.45 -9.20 -20.99
C GLY A 282 -11.80 -8.55 -20.67
N THR A 283 -12.54 -9.12 -19.71
CA THR A 283 -13.81 -8.57 -19.20
C THR A 283 -13.61 -7.54 -18.08
N ASP A 284 -12.40 -7.45 -17.52
CA ASP A 284 -12.10 -6.55 -16.42
C ASP A 284 -11.69 -5.17 -16.94
N THR A 285 -12.04 -4.12 -16.19
CA THR A 285 -11.54 -2.76 -16.39
C THR A 285 -10.67 -2.34 -15.21
N TRP A 286 -9.48 -1.80 -15.50
CA TRP A 286 -8.49 -1.38 -14.51
C TRP A 286 -8.23 0.13 -14.60
N LEU A 287 -8.08 0.80 -13.47
CA LEU A 287 -7.59 2.18 -13.41
C LEU A 287 -6.10 2.19 -13.10
N VAL A 288 -5.32 3.00 -13.82
CA VAL A 288 -3.86 3.05 -13.68
C VAL A 288 -3.37 4.37 -13.10
N PHE A 289 -2.41 4.32 -12.18
CA PHE A 289 -1.88 5.51 -11.49
C PHE A 289 -0.36 5.38 -11.31
N PRO A 290 0.43 6.46 -11.42
CA PRO A 290 1.86 6.42 -11.17
C PRO A 290 2.14 6.23 -9.68
N LEU A 291 3.28 5.59 -9.33
CA LEU A 291 3.64 5.35 -7.91
C LEU A 291 3.69 6.64 -7.09
N ALA A 292 4.15 7.73 -7.71
CA ALA A 292 4.12 9.07 -7.13
C ALA A 292 3.78 10.13 -8.18
N ARG A 293 4.50 10.20 -9.29
CA ARG A 293 4.22 11.14 -10.38
C ARG A 293 4.84 10.67 -11.68
N LYS A 294 4.06 10.68 -12.77
CA LYS A 294 4.55 10.31 -14.10
C LYS A 294 5.36 11.48 -14.69
N ASN A 295 6.59 11.20 -15.16
CA ASN A 295 7.44 12.14 -15.90
C ASN A 295 7.59 13.52 -15.24
N GLY A 296 7.84 13.56 -13.92
CA GLY A 296 8.17 14.80 -13.21
C GLY A 296 9.45 15.45 -13.73
N ALA A 297 9.58 16.76 -13.58
CA ALA A 297 10.82 17.47 -13.90
C ALA A 297 11.95 17.02 -12.95
N ALA A 298 13.21 17.14 -13.40
CA ALA A 298 14.37 16.84 -12.57
C ALA A 298 14.33 17.64 -11.25
N GLY A 299 14.66 16.99 -10.14
CA GLY A 299 14.58 17.59 -8.80
C GLY A 299 13.17 17.76 -8.24
N THR A 300 12.14 17.21 -8.88
CA THR A 300 10.76 17.17 -8.36
C THR A 300 10.31 15.73 -8.12
N VAL A 301 9.17 15.54 -7.44
CA VAL A 301 8.59 14.21 -7.24
C VAL A 301 8.43 13.52 -8.59
N ASN A 302 9.08 12.38 -8.79
CA ASN A 302 9.03 11.67 -10.06
C ASN A 302 9.23 10.17 -9.84
N SER A 303 8.22 9.37 -10.23
CA SER A 303 8.30 7.92 -10.24
C SER A 303 8.59 7.34 -11.63
N GLY A 304 8.98 8.18 -12.60
CA GLY A 304 9.18 7.78 -13.99
C GLY A 304 7.88 7.30 -14.63
N VAL A 305 7.90 6.10 -15.21
CA VAL A 305 6.73 5.47 -15.82
C VAL A 305 6.16 4.33 -14.97
N TYR A 306 6.61 4.16 -13.73
CA TYR A 306 6.16 3.06 -12.88
C TYR A 306 4.87 3.43 -12.15
N GLY A 307 3.96 2.46 -12.02
CA GLY A 307 2.67 2.69 -11.39
C GLY A 307 1.94 1.42 -10.96
N TYR A 308 0.76 1.62 -10.37
CA TYR A 308 -0.17 0.56 -10.01
C TYR A 308 -1.46 0.65 -10.81
N ALA A 309 -1.98 -0.51 -11.17
CA ALA A 309 -3.30 -0.71 -11.72
C ALA A 309 -4.20 -1.32 -10.65
N TYR A 310 -5.41 -0.77 -10.50
CA TYR A 310 -6.45 -1.26 -9.59
C TYR A 310 -7.67 -1.66 -10.41
N ARG A 311 -8.21 -2.86 -10.19
CA ARG A 311 -9.44 -3.27 -10.90
C ARG A 311 -10.61 -2.41 -10.40
N ARG A 312 -11.42 -1.92 -11.33
CA ARG A 312 -12.63 -1.13 -11.06
C ARG A 312 -13.89 -1.98 -11.17
N GLU A 313 -14.01 -2.72 -12.27
CA GLU A 313 -15.19 -3.49 -12.67
C GLU A 313 -14.77 -4.78 -13.38
N GLY A 314 -15.67 -5.77 -13.38
CA GLY A 314 -15.49 -7.10 -13.98
C GLY A 314 -16.32 -8.14 -13.26
#